data_AF-A0A9R0W559-F1
#
_entry.id   AF-A0A9R0W559-F1
#
_cell.length_a   1.000
_cell.length_b   1.000
_cell.length_c   1.000
_cell.angle_alpha   90.00
_cell.angle_beta   90.00
_cell.angle_gamma   90.00
#
_symmetry.space_group_name_H-M   'P 1'
#
loop_
_entity.id
_entity.type
_entity.pdbx_description
1 polymer ?
#
loop_
_entity_poly.entity_id
_entity_poly.type
_entity_poly.pdbx_seq_one_letter_code
_entity_poly.pdbx_strand_id
1 'polypeptide(L)'
;MLQLVETNSYGRMKKFKMHDILRELALDLCQKNYFGVTYDGECEDSLQDVRRLVLLKLKEDNHQPIYGMHQLRTFITLDKSIPSSTIHVLCVESRYMTVLELSGLPMEKIPDAIGDLFNLRHLGLRDTKVKVLPKSVERLSNLLTLDLHGTDIHELPSGIGKLKKLRHLFAEKTIDPDWREIQCCSGVCIPNGLGNLTNLQTLQALEAQDVSLRHLGELRQMRSLRLWNVKGIYCGRISESLVQMPYLSFLDVIASDENEVLLLNVCQPNLRKLTLRGRLAEGALDESPLFQAAGGQNLYDLSLFWSQLREDPLPSLSRLSNLTRLDLTRAYNGEQLAFLTGWFPKLKVLYLYDMPNLSRLDIQEGAMASLERLVLTNLSSMTEVPAGIEFLLPLQYLGFHEISSDFLTLLRRCSAIKGTRVGYSLRD
;
A
#
# COMPACT_ATOMS: atom_id res chain seq x y z
N MET A 1 -11.96 -24.01 -8.63
CA MET A 1 -10.83 -24.24 -7.74
C MET A 1 -9.83 -23.11 -7.91
N LEU A 2 -9.97 -22.08 -7.08
CA LEU A 2 -8.95 -21.06 -6.90
C LEU A 2 -7.97 -21.62 -5.87
N GLN A 3 -6.69 -21.66 -6.20
CA GLN A 3 -5.62 -22.11 -5.31
C GLN A 3 -4.92 -20.90 -4.70
N LEU A 4 -4.72 -20.92 -3.39
CA LEU A 4 -3.94 -19.90 -2.68
C LEU A 4 -2.45 -20.06 -3.04
N VAL A 5 -1.85 -19.00 -3.57
CA VAL A 5 -0.44 -18.96 -4.03
C VAL A 5 0.46 -18.28 -3.00
N GLU A 6 -0.05 -17.22 -2.36
CA GLU A 6 0.75 -16.39 -1.47
C GLU A 6 -0.08 -15.87 -0.30
N THR A 7 0.51 -15.89 0.89
CA THR A 7 0.03 -15.23 2.10
C THR A 7 1.06 -14.19 2.58
N ASN A 8 0.61 -13.18 3.32
CA ASN A 8 1.55 -12.29 3.99
C ASN A 8 2.19 -12.94 5.25
N SER A 9 3.06 -12.21 5.95
CA SER A 9 3.83 -12.71 7.11
C SER A 9 2.97 -13.24 8.25
N TYR A 10 1.72 -12.78 8.39
CA TYR A 10 0.76 -13.22 9.41
C TYR A 10 -0.43 -14.01 8.83
N GLY A 11 -0.27 -14.60 7.64
CA GLY A 11 -1.22 -15.59 7.09
C GLY A 11 -2.43 -15.02 6.34
N ARG A 12 -2.51 -13.72 6.10
CA ARG A 12 -3.56 -13.13 5.25
C ARG A 12 -3.31 -13.50 3.79
N MET A 13 -4.31 -14.10 3.16
CA MET A 13 -4.29 -14.45 1.73
C MET A 13 -4.04 -13.22 0.85
N LYS A 14 -3.09 -13.31 -0.08
CA LYS A 14 -2.68 -12.23 -0.99
C LYS A 14 -2.94 -12.56 -2.46
N LYS A 15 -2.53 -13.75 -2.91
CA LYS A 15 -2.56 -14.11 -4.33
C LYS A 15 -3.21 -15.47 -4.51
N PHE A 16 -4.07 -15.58 -5.51
CA PHE A 16 -4.69 -16.84 -5.92
C PHE A 16 -4.36 -17.12 -7.39
N LYS A 17 -4.35 -18.40 -7.77
CA LYS A 17 -4.27 -18.86 -9.15
C LYS A 17 -5.50 -19.71 -9.46
N MET A 18 -6.08 -19.51 -10.65
CA MET A 18 -7.11 -20.40 -11.17
C MET A 18 -6.45 -21.54 -11.93
N HIS A 19 -6.97 -22.76 -11.78
CA HIS A 19 -6.53 -23.90 -12.55
C HIS A 19 -6.88 -23.75 -14.04
N ASP A 20 -5.98 -24.15 -14.94
CA ASP A 20 -6.10 -23.90 -16.39
C ASP A 20 -7.37 -24.53 -16.99
N ILE A 21 -7.69 -25.79 -16.65
CA ILE A 21 -8.96 -26.43 -17.09
C ILE A 21 -10.21 -25.62 -16.69
N LEU A 22 -10.21 -25.01 -15.50
CA LEU A 22 -11.35 -24.20 -15.05
C LEU A 22 -11.39 -22.84 -15.74
N ARG A 23 -10.23 -22.30 -16.09
CA ARG A 23 -10.14 -21.11 -16.92
C ARG A 23 -10.74 -21.39 -18.30
N GLU A 24 -10.37 -22.50 -18.95
CA GLU A 24 -10.93 -22.89 -20.25
C GLU A 24 -12.44 -23.11 -20.18
N LEU A 25 -12.93 -23.83 -19.16
CA LEU A 25 -14.37 -24.00 -18.94
C LEU A 25 -15.09 -22.66 -18.71
N ALA A 26 -14.47 -21.74 -17.96
CA ALA A 26 -15.03 -20.41 -17.72
C ALA A 26 -15.09 -19.57 -19.00
N LEU A 27 -14.09 -19.68 -19.88
CA LEU A 27 -14.08 -19.01 -21.18
C LEU A 27 -15.17 -19.56 -22.10
N ASP A 28 -15.30 -20.89 -22.19
CA ASP A 28 -16.36 -21.55 -22.97
C ASP A 28 -17.77 -21.14 -22.50
N LEU A 29 -18.01 -21.17 -21.18
CA LEU A 29 -19.29 -20.71 -20.60
C LEU A 29 -19.52 -19.20 -20.80
N CYS A 30 -18.46 -18.40 -20.81
CA CYS A 30 -18.55 -16.95 -21.02
C CYS A 30 -19.00 -16.63 -22.46
N GLN A 31 -18.43 -17.34 -23.44
CA GLN A 31 -18.80 -17.21 -24.85
C GLN A 31 -20.23 -17.71 -25.10
N LYS A 32 -20.57 -18.92 -24.62
CA LYS A 32 -21.91 -19.52 -24.81
C LYS A 32 -23.06 -18.67 -24.25
N ASN A 33 -22.81 -17.91 -23.18
CA ASN A 33 -23.83 -17.08 -22.54
C ASN A 33 -23.74 -15.59 -22.93
N TYR A 34 -22.93 -15.23 -23.93
CA TYR A 34 -22.63 -13.84 -24.31
C TYR A 34 -22.27 -12.96 -23.10
N PHE A 35 -21.65 -13.59 -22.09
CA PHE A 35 -21.39 -12.96 -20.81
C PHE A 35 -20.23 -11.98 -20.92
N GLY A 36 -19.28 -12.28 -21.80
CA GLY A 36 -18.21 -11.38 -22.16
C GLY A 36 -17.33 -11.89 -23.29
N VAL A 37 -16.66 -10.95 -23.94
CA VAL A 37 -15.80 -11.19 -25.10
C VAL A 37 -14.43 -10.56 -24.84
N THR A 38 -13.37 -11.29 -25.19
CA THR A 38 -12.02 -10.73 -25.34
C THR A 38 -11.85 -10.34 -26.79
N TYR A 39 -11.70 -9.04 -27.06
CA TYR A 39 -11.54 -8.52 -28.41
C TYR A 39 -10.07 -8.21 -28.68
N ASP A 40 -9.54 -8.82 -29.74
CA ASP A 40 -8.16 -8.69 -30.23
C ASP A 40 -8.07 -8.14 -31.67
N GLY A 41 -9.21 -7.69 -32.22
CA GLY A 41 -9.29 -7.09 -33.56
C GLY A 41 -9.62 -8.07 -34.69
N GLU A 42 -9.82 -9.37 -34.42
CA GLU A 42 -10.11 -10.38 -35.44
C GLU A 42 -11.56 -10.91 -35.42
N CYS A 43 -12.41 -10.40 -34.52
CA CYS A 43 -13.77 -10.87 -34.36
C CYS A 43 -14.76 -10.09 -35.26
N GLU A 44 -15.36 -10.78 -36.25
CA GLU A 44 -16.41 -10.23 -37.13
C GLU A 44 -17.81 -10.20 -36.48
N ASP A 45 -17.97 -10.74 -35.27
CA ASP A 45 -19.27 -10.82 -34.60
C ASP A 45 -19.74 -9.47 -34.06
N SER A 46 -21.05 -9.20 -34.22
CA SER A 46 -21.67 -7.97 -33.72
C SER A 46 -21.57 -7.88 -32.20
N LEU A 47 -20.93 -6.81 -31.69
CA LEU A 47 -20.73 -6.60 -30.25
C LEU A 47 -21.97 -6.03 -29.51
N GLN A 48 -23.14 -6.00 -30.15
CA GLN A 48 -24.34 -5.30 -29.65
C GLN A 48 -24.93 -5.89 -28.35
N ASP A 49 -24.83 -7.21 -28.16
CA ASP A 49 -25.37 -7.92 -26.99
C ASP A 49 -24.33 -8.21 -25.89
N VAL A 50 -23.11 -7.70 -26.04
CA VAL A 50 -22.01 -8.00 -25.12
C VAL A 50 -22.20 -7.25 -23.80
N ARG A 51 -22.26 -8.01 -22.69
CA ARG A 51 -22.38 -7.44 -21.34
C ARG A 51 -21.05 -7.08 -20.70
N ARG A 52 -19.96 -7.74 -21.09
CA ARG A 52 -18.60 -7.48 -20.58
C ARG A 52 -17.60 -7.53 -21.73
N LEU A 53 -16.86 -6.46 -21.91
CA LEU A 53 -15.83 -6.37 -22.94
C LEU A 53 -14.46 -6.24 -22.29
N VAL A 54 -13.54 -7.09 -22.70
CA VAL A 54 -12.11 -6.96 -22.41
C VAL A 54 -11.38 -6.70 -23.73
N LEU A 55 -10.83 -5.50 -23.88
CA LEU A 55 -10.08 -5.10 -25.05
C LEU A 55 -8.59 -5.33 -24.80
N LEU A 56 -7.94 -6.21 -25.57
CA LEU A 56 -6.53 -6.57 -25.36
C LEU A 56 -5.58 -5.73 -26.23
N LYS A 57 -5.88 -5.60 -27.52
CA LYS A 57 -5.10 -4.80 -28.47
C LYS A 57 -5.89 -4.60 -29.77
N LEU A 58 -6.07 -3.37 -30.22
CA LEU A 58 -6.49 -3.04 -31.57
C LEU A 58 -5.24 -2.99 -32.45
N LYS A 59 -5.31 -3.57 -33.66
CA LYS A 59 -4.29 -3.31 -34.69
C LYS A 59 -4.37 -1.82 -35.05
N GLU A 60 -3.23 -1.14 -35.13
CA GLU A 60 -3.10 0.33 -35.27
C GLU A 60 -3.88 0.92 -36.45
N ASP A 61 -4.25 0.10 -37.45
CA ASP A 61 -4.93 0.54 -38.67
C ASP A 61 -6.46 0.33 -38.69
N ASN A 62 -7.03 -0.39 -37.70
CA ASN A 62 -8.47 -0.69 -37.65
C ASN A 62 -9.12 -0.08 -36.40
N HIS A 63 -9.19 1.25 -36.35
CA HIS A 63 -10.09 1.95 -35.43
C HIS A 63 -11.53 1.80 -35.93
N GLN A 64 -12.10 0.60 -35.87
CA GLN A 64 -13.56 0.51 -35.94
C GLN A 64 -14.11 1.11 -34.65
N PRO A 65 -14.84 2.23 -34.73
CA PRO A 65 -15.48 2.79 -33.56
C PRO A 65 -16.47 1.77 -32.98
N ILE A 66 -16.29 1.51 -31.69
CA ILE A 66 -17.18 0.63 -30.93
C ILE A 66 -18.50 1.37 -30.72
N TYR A 67 -19.54 1.00 -31.48
CA TYR A 67 -20.88 1.56 -31.38
C TYR A 67 -21.91 0.51 -30.95
N GLY A 68 -23.04 0.96 -30.40
CA GLY A 68 -24.21 0.12 -30.14
C GLY A 68 -24.09 -0.74 -28.88
N MET A 69 -23.21 -0.38 -27.95
CA MET A 69 -22.95 -1.13 -26.73
C MET A 69 -23.92 -0.80 -25.58
N HIS A 70 -25.22 -0.76 -25.89
CA HIS A 70 -26.23 -0.32 -24.93
C HIS A 70 -26.36 -1.24 -23.71
N GLN A 71 -26.04 -2.54 -23.85
CA GLN A 71 -26.12 -3.51 -22.74
C GLN A 71 -24.83 -3.64 -21.91
N LEU A 72 -23.77 -2.90 -22.25
CA LEU A 72 -22.46 -3.08 -21.65
C LEU A 72 -22.48 -2.71 -20.16
N ARG A 73 -22.00 -3.64 -19.33
CA ARG A 73 -21.92 -3.50 -17.87
C ARG A 73 -20.48 -3.41 -17.37
N THR A 74 -19.53 -3.93 -18.14
CA THR A 74 -18.11 -3.94 -17.79
C THR A 74 -17.30 -3.65 -19.04
N PHE A 75 -16.44 -2.64 -18.96
CA PHE A 75 -15.41 -2.38 -19.94
C PHE A 75 -14.05 -2.42 -19.26
N ILE A 76 -13.14 -3.25 -19.78
CA ILE A 76 -11.75 -3.34 -19.36
C ILE A 76 -10.91 -3.19 -20.61
N THR A 77 -9.97 -2.27 -20.63
CA THR A 77 -9.01 -2.16 -21.73
C THR A 77 -7.59 -2.30 -21.22
N LEU A 78 -6.81 -3.11 -21.93
CA LEU A 78 -5.35 -3.20 -21.79
C LEU A 78 -4.64 -2.55 -22.98
N ASP A 79 -5.42 -2.07 -23.96
CA ASP A 79 -4.92 -1.44 -25.17
C ASP A 79 -4.65 0.04 -24.93
N LYS A 80 -3.37 0.40 -24.96
CA LYS A 80 -2.88 1.76 -24.77
C LYS A 80 -3.17 2.69 -25.95
N SER A 81 -3.57 2.16 -27.10
CA SER A 81 -3.86 2.92 -28.32
C SER A 81 -5.30 3.45 -28.37
N ILE A 82 -6.16 3.08 -27.41
CA ILE A 82 -7.57 3.46 -27.46
C ILE A 82 -7.74 5.00 -27.44
N PRO A 83 -8.41 5.58 -28.46
CA PRO A 83 -8.64 7.02 -28.48
C PRO A 83 -9.60 7.47 -27.37
N SER A 84 -9.34 8.65 -26.80
CA SER A 84 -10.24 9.26 -25.79
C SER A 84 -11.68 9.45 -26.29
N SER A 85 -11.87 9.65 -27.60
CA SER A 85 -13.19 9.69 -28.24
C SER A 85 -13.98 8.39 -28.08
N THR A 86 -13.31 7.23 -28.10
CA THR A 86 -13.96 5.93 -27.90
C THR A 86 -14.47 5.81 -26.46
N ILE A 87 -13.66 6.24 -25.48
CA ILE A 87 -14.07 6.28 -24.07
C ILE A 87 -15.29 7.19 -23.89
N HIS A 88 -15.30 8.35 -24.55
CA HIS A 88 -16.45 9.26 -24.54
C HIS A 88 -17.72 8.58 -25.08
N VAL A 89 -17.66 7.96 -26.28
CA VAL A 89 -18.80 7.25 -26.88
C VAL A 89 -19.30 6.14 -25.95
N LEU A 90 -18.40 5.34 -25.37
CA LEU A 90 -18.75 4.29 -24.42
C LEU A 90 -19.50 4.85 -23.21
N CYS A 91 -19.06 5.97 -22.64
CA CYS A 91 -19.73 6.61 -21.52
C CYS A 91 -21.15 7.09 -21.86
N VAL A 92 -21.36 7.60 -23.07
CA VAL A 92 -22.67 8.10 -23.53
C VAL A 92 -23.64 6.97 -23.84
N GLU A 93 -23.17 5.90 -24.50
CA GLU A 93 -24.03 4.82 -25.00
C GLU A 93 -24.34 3.74 -23.96
N SER A 94 -23.44 3.51 -23.01
CA SER A 94 -23.47 2.35 -22.09
C SER A 94 -24.06 2.69 -20.71
N ARG A 95 -25.33 3.08 -20.65
CA ARG A 95 -25.98 3.56 -19.40
C ARG A 95 -26.07 2.53 -18.27
N TYR A 96 -25.91 1.24 -18.58
CA TYR A 96 -25.89 0.15 -17.60
C TYR A 96 -24.48 -0.21 -17.11
N MET A 97 -23.45 0.56 -17.49
CA MET A 97 -22.08 0.30 -17.07
C MET A 97 -21.95 0.36 -15.55
N THR A 98 -21.32 -0.68 -14.99
CA THR A 98 -21.04 -0.83 -13.56
C THR A 98 -19.55 -0.87 -13.26
N VAL A 99 -18.72 -1.24 -14.24
CA VAL A 99 -17.26 -1.31 -14.12
C VAL A 99 -16.65 -0.68 -15.36
N LEU A 100 -15.81 0.33 -15.15
CA LEU A 100 -14.98 0.96 -16.17
C LEU A 100 -13.53 0.91 -15.70
N GLU A 101 -12.70 0.14 -16.40
CA GLU A 101 -11.30 -0.07 -16.07
C GLU A 101 -10.41 0.42 -17.21
N LEU A 102 -9.68 1.50 -16.95
CA LEU A 102 -8.85 2.26 -17.89
C LEU A 102 -7.40 2.36 -17.39
N SER A 103 -6.97 1.47 -16.49
CA SER A 103 -5.63 1.51 -15.91
C SER A 103 -4.51 1.38 -16.95
N GLY A 104 -3.43 2.14 -16.77
CA GLY A 104 -2.23 2.10 -17.61
C GLY A 104 -2.36 2.76 -18.98
N LEU A 105 -3.50 3.39 -19.27
CA LEU A 105 -3.70 4.16 -20.50
C LEU A 105 -2.92 5.49 -20.46
N PRO A 106 -2.35 5.95 -21.59
CA PRO A 106 -1.62 7.21 -21.67
C PRO A 106 -2.56 8.44 -21.72
N MET A 107 -3.66 8.42 -20.96
CA MET A 107 -4.66 9.48 -20.96
C MET A 107 -4.34 10.58 -19.94
N GLU A 108 -4.50 11.84 -20.35
CA GLU A 108 -4.32 13.00 -19.46
C GLU A 108 -5.64 13.57 -18.92
N LYS A 109 -6.76 13.23 -19.56
CA LYS A 109 -8.10 13.69 -19.22
C LYS A 109 -9.09 12.57 -19.42
N ILE A 110 -10.10 12.54 -18.55
CA ILE A 110 -11.29 11.70 -18.67
C ILE A 110 -12.46 12.58 -19.14
N PRO A 111 -13.32 12.11 -20.07
CA PRO A 111 -14.41 12.91 -20.61
C PRO A 111 -15.47 13.25 -19.54
N ASP A 112 -16.10 14.42 -19.67
CA ASP A 112 -17.22 14.83 -18.80
C ASP A 112 -18.39 13.84 -18.83
N ALA A 113 -18.57 13.13 -19.95
CA ALA A 113 -19.58 12.07 -20.13
C ALA A 113 -19.48 10.95 -19.08
N ILE A 114 -18.36 10.82 -18.35
CA ILE A 114 -18.25 9.84 -17.26
C ILE A 114 -19.40 9.96 -16.25
N GLY A 115 -19.88 11.17 -15.97
CA GLY A 115 -20.98 11.41 -15.04
C GLY A 115 -22.34 10.90 -15.50
N ASP A 116 -22.47 10.46 -16.76
CA ASP A 116 -23.69 9.84 -17.29
C ASP A 116 -23.79 8.35 -16.93
N LEU A 117 -22.69 7.73 -16.50
CA LEU A 117 -22.64 6.35 -15.99
C LEU A 117 -23.20 6.25 -14.56
N PHE A 118 -24.49 6.59 -14.37
CA PHE A 118 -25.12 6.62 -13.05
C PHE A 118 -25.02 5.29 -12.27
N ASN A 119 -24.98 4.15 -12.98
CA ASN A 119 -24.87 2.82 -12.40
C ASN A 119 -23.44 2.39 -12.07
N LEU A 120 -22.43 3.23 -12.35
CA LEU A 120 -21.04 2.88 -12.17
C LEU A 120 -20.73 2.60 -10.70
N ARG A 121 -20.09 1.46 -10.46
CA ARG A 121 -19.66 1.00 -9.14
C ARG A 121 -18.15 0.98 -9.02
N HIS A 122 -17.41 0.83 -10.12
CA HIS A 122 -15.95 0.86 -10.18
C HIS A 122 -15.47 1.74 -11.32
N LEU A 123 -14.59 2.69 -10.99
CA LEU A 123 -13.83 3.48 -11.94
C LEU A 123 -12.33 3.29 -11.64
N GLY A 124 -11.63 2.63 -12.55
CA GLY A 124 -10.19 2.42 -12.49
C GLY A 124 -9.44 3.33 -13.47
N LEU A 125 -8.55 4.15 -12.94
CA LEU A 125 -7.67 5.08 -13.66
C LEU A 125 -6.21 4.90 -13.22
N ARG A 126 -5.87 3.77 -12.61
CA ARG A 126 -4.55 3.53 -12.02
C ARG A 126 -3.47 3.65 -13.09
N ASP A 127 -2.34 4.25 -12.73
CA ASP A 127 -1.17 4.42 -13.60
C ASP A 127 -1.50 5.12 -14.94
N THR A 128 -2.49 6.01 -14.94
CA THR A 128 -2.78 6.94 -16.04
C THR A 128 -2.13 8.31 -15.76
N LYS A 129 -2.10 9.21 -16.74
CA LYS A 129 -1.56 10.58 -16.58
C LYS A 129 -2.64 11.62 -16.27
N VAL A 130 -3.80 11.18 -15.76
CA VAL A 130 -4.93 12.07 -15.48
C VAL A 130 -4.52 13.05 -14.39
N LYS A 131 -4.76 14.34 -14.63
CA LYS A 131 -4.40 15.43 -13.70
C LYS A 131 -5.59 15.94 -12.89
N VAL A 132 -6.80 15.84 -13.45
CA VAL A 132 -8.03 16.38 -12.86
C VAL A 132 -9.19 15.45 -13.18
N LEU A 133 -10.06 15.21 -12.19
CA LEU A 133 -11.36 14.59 -12.42
C LEU A 133 -12.40 15.66 -12.82
N PRO A 134 -13.23 15.40 -13.85
CA PRO A 134 -14.28 16.32 -14.23
C PRO A 134 -15.31 16.42 -13.12
N LYS A 135 -15.95 17.59 -13.00
CA LYS A 135 -17.00 17.84 -12.01
C LYS A 135 -18.16 16.84 -12.11
N SER A 136 -18.39 16.28 -13.30
CA SER A 136 -19.42 15.29 -13.54
C SER A 136 -19.23 13.98 -12.75
N VAL A 137 -18.02 13.66 -12.27
CA VAL A 137 -17.76 12.52 -11.36
C VAL A 137 -18.64 12.58 -10.12
N GLU A 138 -19.02 13.77 -9.66
CA GLU A 138 -19.93 13.98 -8.54
C GLU A 138 -21.33 13.35 -8.72
N ARG A 139 -21.72 13.02 -9.97
CA ARG A 139 -23.00 12.37 -10.30
C ARG A 139 -22.98 10.84 -10.10
N LEU A 140 -21.81 10.25 -9.89
CA LEU A 140 -21.62 8.79 -9.76
C LEU A 140 -22.07 8.26 -8.39
N SER A 141 -23.31 8.52 -7.99
CA SER A 141 -23.83 8.22 -6.64
C SER A 141 -23.79 6.73 -6.23
N ASN A 142 -23.59 5.83 -7.20
CA ASN A 142 -23.45 4.38 -7.00
C ASN A 142 -22.00 3.89 -6.90
N LEU A 143 -21.02 4.79 -7.02
CA LEU A 143 -19.61 4.42 -7.01
C LEU A 143 -19.20 3.85 -5.66
N LEU A 144 -18.56 2.68 -5.70
CA LEU A 144 -17.96 1.99 -4.55
C LEU A 144 -16.43 2.06 -4.61
N THR A 145 -15.95 1.88 -5.83
CA THR A 145 -14.60 1.86 -6.41
C THR A 145 -14.07 3.14 -7.04
N LEU A 146 -13.17 3.93 -6.44
CA LEU A 146 -12.42 4.94 -7.19
C LEU A 146 -10.91 4.70 -7.06
N ASP A 147 -10.29 4.23 -8.14
CA ASP A 147 -8.86 3.95 -8.19
C ASP A 147 -8.11 4.97 -9.04
N LEU A 148 -7.38 5.85 -8.38
CA LEU A 148 -6.55 6.93 -8.93
C LEU A 148 -5.07 6.71 -8.61
N HIS A 149 -4.69 5.51 -8.15
CA HIS A 149 -3.30 5.24 -7.76
C HIS A 149 -2.35 5.49 -8.94
N GLY A 150 -1.23 6.18 -8.71
CA GLY A 150 -0.26 6.46 -9.76
C GLY A 150 -0.72 7.50 -10.80
N THR A 151 -1.81 8.24 -10.54
CA THR A 151 -2.22 9.39 -11.35
C THR A 151 -1.58 10.70 -10.91
N ASP A 152 -1.73 11.76 -11.71
CA ASP A 152 -1.26 13.12 -11.41
C ASP A 152 -2.36 13.97 -10.73
N ILE A 153 -3.38 13.34 -10.13
CA ILE A 153 -4.45 14.04 -9.43
C ILE A 153 -3.96 14.46 -8.04
N HIS A 154 -3.98 15.76 -7.78
CA HIS A 154 -3.62 16.33 -6.47
C HIS A 154 -4.82 16.79 -5.65
N GLU A 155 -5.95 17.10 -6.28
CA GLU A 155 -7.17 17.58 -5.61
C GLU A 155 -8.41 16.89 -6.19
N LEU A 156 -9.31 16.45 -5.31
CA LEU A 156 -10.61 15.91 -5.70
C LEU A 156 -11.67 17.02 -5.83
N PRO A 157 -12.65 16.87 -6.74
CA PRO A 157 -13.71 17.89 -6.90
C PRO A 157 -14.49 18.10 -5.60
N SER A 158 -14.91 19.34 -5.34
CA SER A 158 -15.54 19.74 -4.08
C SER A 158 -16.84 18.98 -3.74
N GLY A 159 -17.54 18.45 -4.74
CA GLY A 159 -18.69 17.58 -4.52
C GLY A 159 -18.38 16.10 -4.36
N ILE A 160 -17.12 15.67 -4.18
CA ILE A 160 -16.76 14.26 -3.95
C ILE A 160 -17.53 13.65 -2.78
N GLY A 161 -17.86 14.44 -1.75
CA GLY A 161 -18.72 14.03 -0.63
C GLY A 161 -20.14 13.58 -1.01
N LYS A 162 -20.59 13.80 -2.26
CA LYS A 162 -21.86 13.26 -2.79
C LYS A 162 -21.78 11.75 -3.05
N LEU A 163 -20.59 11.18 -3.18
CA LEU A 163 -20.36 9.76 -3.41
C LEU A 163 -20.53 8.94 -2.11
N LYS A 164 -21.72 9.01 -1.50
CA LYS A 164 -22.00 8.43 -0.18
C LYS A 164 -21.84 6.90 -0.10
N LYS A 165 -21.84 6.21 -1.25
CA LYS A 165 -21.62 4.76 -1.33
C LYS A 165 -20.14 4.37 -1.51
N LEU A 166 -19.23 5.34 -1.67
CA LEU A 166 -17.82 5.09 -1.89
C LEU A 166 -17.22 4.34 -0.69
N ARG A 167 -16.52 3.24 -0.98
CA ARG A 167 -15.90 2.37 0.02
C ARG A 167 -14.39 2.38 -0.08
N HIS A 168 -13.85 2.52 -1.28
CA HIS A 168 -12.42 2.48 -1.51
C HIS A 168 -12.01 3.64 -2.41
N LEU A 169 -11.09 4.45 -1.90
CA LEU A 169 -10.42 5.52 -2.60
C LEU A 169 -8.91 5.27 -2.57
N PHE A 170 -8.36 4.96 -3.74
CA PHE A 170 -6.93 4.80 -3.96
C PHE A 170 -6.43 6.03 -4.69
N ALA A 171 -5.40 6.70 -4.18
CA ALA A 171 -4.93 7.96 -4.75
C ALA A 171 -3.45 8.24 -4.41
N GLU A 172 -2.72 7.20 -4.01
CA GLU A 172 -1.29 7.29 -3.72
C GLU A 172 -0.51 7.34 -5.04
N LYS A 173 0.48 8.23 -5.13
CA LYS A 173 1.43 8.28 -6.24
C LYS A 173 2.85 8.22 -5.70
N THR A 174 3.57 7.14 -6.00
CA THR A 174 4.99 7.01 -5.64
C THR A 174 5.84 8.02 -6.41
N ILE A 175 6.66 8.77 -5.67
CA ILE A 175 7.62 9.76 -6.16
C ILE A 175 9.03 9.18 -6.08
N ASP A 176 9.36 8.53 -4.97
CA ASP A 176 10.65 7.84 -4.73
C ASP A 176 10.40 6.34 -4.57
N PRO A 177 10.69 5.53 -5.60
CA PRO A 177 10.54 4.07 -5.55
C PRO A 177 11.48 3.37 -4.56
N ASP A 178 12.61 4.00 -4.22
CA ASP A 178 13.61 3.42 -3.33
C ASP A 178 13.32 3.71 -1.86
N TRP A 179 12.28 4.51 -1.58
CA TRP A 179 11.82 4.86 -0.22
C TRP A 179 12.88 5.55 0.64
N ARG A 180 13.92 6.08 0.01
CA ARG A 180 15.09 6.72 0.63
C ARG A 180 14.75 8.09 1.16
N GLU A 181 13.89 8.85 0.49
CA GLU A 181 13.43 10.18 0.89
C GLU A 181 12.22 10.12 1.81
N ILE A 182 12.05 11.13 2.68
CA ILE A 182 10.87 11.20 3.56
C ILE A 182 9.59 11.39 2.73
N GLN A 183 9.64 12.24 1.70
CA GLN A 183 8.54 12.49 0.75
C GLN A 183 8.56 11.45 -0.38
N CYS A 184 8.28 10.19 -0.04
CA CYS A 184 8.35 9.10 -1.03
C CYS A 184 7.13 8.99 -1.94
N CYS A 185 5.99 9.54 -1.54
CA CYS A 185 4.77 9.56 -2.36
C CYS A 185 3.97 10.83 -2.08
N SER A 186 2.98 11.09 -2.92
CA SER A 186 1.97 12.13 -2.72
C SER A 186 0.57 11.53 -2.60
N GLY A 187 -0.34 12.31 -2.03
CA GLY A 187 -1.74 11.95 -1.92
C GLY A 187 -2.66 12.94 -2.63
N VAL A 188 -3.93 12.93 -2.20
CA VAL A 188 -4.94 13.87 -2.67
C VAL A 188 -5.48 14.74 -1.56
N CYS A 189 -5.76 15.97 -1.94
CA CYS A 189 -6.51 16.94 -1.16
C CYS A 189 -8.00 16.70 -1.35
N ILE A 190 -8.76 16.68 -0.25
CA ILE A 190 -10.22 16.60 -0.27
C ILE A 190 -10.75 17.90 0.32
N PRO A 191 -10.97 18.93 -0.52
CA PRO A 191 -11.21 20.28 -0.02
C PRO A 191 -12.50 20.39 0.78
N ASN A 192 -13.52 19.59 0.45
CA ASN A 192 -14.81 19.58 1.15
C ASN A 192 -15.46 18.20 1.13
N GLY A 193 -16.33 17.94 2.10
CA GLY A 193 -17.23 16.79 2.08
C GLY A 193 -16.62 15.44 2.48
N LEU A 194 -15.39 15.42 3.02
CA LEU A 194 -14.77 14.18 3.54
C LEU A 194 -15.68 13.48 4.54
N GLY A 195 -16.25 14.22 5.50
CA GLY A 195 -17.14 13.67 6.53
C GLY A 195 -18.45 13.07 5.99
N ASN A 196 -18.81 13.32 4.73
CA ASN A 196 -19.98 12.71 4.10
C ASN A 196 -19.69 11.30 3.55
N LEU A 197 -18.42 10.91 3.44
CA LEU A 197 -17.98 9.60 2.94
C LEU A 197 -18.01 8.54 4.06
N THR A 198 -19.10 8.45 4.80
CA THR A 198 -19.21 7.63 6.02
C THR A 198 -19.11 6.11 5.78
N ASN A 199 -19.29 5.65 4.54
CA ASN A 199 -19.09 4.26 4.12
C ASN A 199 -17.64 3.94 3.71
N LEU A 200 -16.73 4.91 3.75
CA LEU A 200 -15.35 4.72 3.31
C LEU A 200 -14.60 3.77 4.26
N GLN A 201 -13.98 2.75 3.66
CA GLN A 201 -13.24 1.70 4.35
C GLN A 201 -11.75 1.76 4.03
N THR A 202 -11.38 2.35 2.91
CA THR A 202 -9.99 2.48 2.46
C THR A 202 -9.75 3.86 1.89
N LEU A 203 -8.77 4.55 2.46
CA LEU A 203 -8.26 5.83 1.99
C LEU A 203 -6.73 5.75 1.96
N GLN A 204 -6.15 5.53 0.78
CA GLN A 204 -4.71 5.26 0.66
C GLN A 204 -3.81 6.49 0.58
N ALA A 205 -4.34 7.69 0.34
CA ALA A 205 -3.51 8.87 0.41
C ALA A 205 -4.31 10.14 0.62
N LEU A 206 -4.56 10.49 1.89
CA LEU A 206 -5.12 11.79 2.25
C LEU A 206 -3.99 12.75 2.61
N GLU A 207 -3.87 13.86 1.90
CA GLU A 207 -3.01 14.95 2.35
C GLU A 207 -3.62 15.65 3.55
N ALA A 208 -2.83 15.78 4.61
CA ALA A 208 -3.24 16.39 5.86
C ALA A 208 -3.42 17.91 5.68
N GLN A 209 -4.68 18.32 5.70
CA GLN A 209 -5.10 19.73 5.68
C GLN A 209 -6.05 19.98 6.83
N ASP A 210 -6.04 21.19 7.39
CA ASP A 210 -6.89 21.54 8.53
C ASP A 210 -8.37 21.25 8.26
N VAL A 211 -8.86 21.56 7.06
CA VAL A 211 -10.25 21.32 6.63
C VAL A 211 -10.59 19.83 6.59
N SER A 212 -9.75 19.02 5.95
CA SER A 212 -9.93 17.55 5.86
C SER A 212 -9.92 16.91 7.25
N LEU A 213 -8.95 17.28 8.09
CA LEU A 213 -8.73 16.65 9.39
C LEU A 213 -9.85 16.93 10.40
N ARG A 214 -10.59 18.04 10.28
CA ARG A 214 -11.76 18.33 11.13
C ARG A 214 -12.87 17.30 10.99
N HIS A 215 -12.93 16.61 9.86
CA HIS A 215 -13.99 15.65 9.54
C HIS A 215 -13.50 14.20 9.47
N LEU A 216 -12.22 13.95 9.80
CA LEU A 216 -11.62 12.62 9.71
C LEU A 216 -12.31 11.61 10.63
N GLY A 217 -12.73 12.04 11.83
CA GLY A 217 -13.45 11.22 12.80
C GLY A 217 -14.84 10.74 12.37
N GLU A 218 -15.42 11.29 11.29
CA GLU A 218 -16.71 10.83 10.76
C GLU A 218 -16.59 9.51 9.97
N LEU A 219 -15.37 9.12 9.59
CA LEU A 219 -15.10 7.93 8.78
C LEU A 219 -15.06 6.64 9.62
N ARG A 220 -16.19 6.33 10.28
CA ARG A 220 -16.27 5.24 11.28
C ARG A 220 -16.11 3.82 10.71
N GLN A 221 -16.25 3.65 9.40
CA GLN A 221 -16.07 2.37 8.70
C GLN A 221 -14.63 2.11 8.23
N MET A 222 -13.70 3.00 8.58
CA MET A 222 -12.32 2.94 8.11
C MET A 222 -11.62 1.66 8.56
N ARG A 223 -10.91 1.02 7.63
CA ARG A 223 -10.10 -0.20 7.85
C ARG A 223 -8.64 0.01 7.46
N SER A 224 -8.38 0.91 6.53
CA SER A 224 -7.05 1.22 6.01
C SER A 224 -6.97 2.72 5.74
N LEU A 225 -6.17 3.43 6.52
CA LEU A 225 -5.96 4.87 6.39
C LEU A 225 -4.49 5.16 6.19
N ARG A 226 -4.16 5.98 5.19
CA ARG A 226 -2.85 6.59 5.07
C ARG A 226 -2.95 8.10 5.03
N LEU A 227 -2.16 8.76 5.86
CA LEU A 227 -2.08 10.21 6.00
C LEU A 227 -0.71 10.68 5.54
N TRP A 228 -0.71 11.66 4.65
CA TRP A 228 0.48 12.26 4.06
C TRP A 228 0.64 13.70 4.52
N ASN A 229 1.86 14.22 4.47
CA ASN A 229 2.15 15.62 4.78
C ASN A 229 1.71 16.03 6.20
N VAL A 230 1.85 15.11 7.17
CA VAL A 230 1.37 15.31 8.55
C VAL A 230 2.34 16.16 9.34
N LYS A 231 1.85 17.28 9.89
CA LYS A 231 2.60 18.11 10.83
C LYS A 231 2.34 17.68 12.28
N GLY A 232 3.29 17.91 13.18
CA GLY A 232 3.17 17.59 14.60
C GLY A 232 1.92 18.19 15.24
N ILE A 233 1.56 19.42 14.84
CA ILE A 233 0.34 20.12 15.30
C ILE A 233 -0.97 19.36 15.00
N TYR A 234 -0.97 18.45 14.03
CA TYR A 234 -2.15 17.67 13.66
C TYR A 234 -2.27 16.37 14.46
N CYS A 235 -1.20 15.92 15.12
CA CYS A 235 -1.17 14.60 15.77
C CYS A 235 -2.24 14.44 16.86
N GLY A 236 -2.52 15.49 17.64
CA GLY A 236 -3.59 15.48 18.64
C GLY A 236 -4.97 15.24 18.01
N ARG A 237 -5.31 16.02 16.98
CA ARG A 237 -6.59 15.87 16.26
C ARG A 237 -6.71 14.54 15.52
N ILE A 238 -5.61 14.07 14.93
CA ILE A 238 -5.56 12.74 14.29
C ILE A 238 -5.84 11.67 15.35
N SER A 239 -5.20 11.75 16.52
CA SER A 239 -5.42 10.81 17.63
C SER A 239 -6.89 10.79 18.08
N GLU A 240 -7.52 11.96 18.25
CA GLU A 240 -8.96 12.08 18.57
C GLU A 240 -9.85 11.45 17.49
N SER A 241 -9.53 11.69 16.22
CA SER A 241 -10.27 11.13 15.08
C SER A 241 -10.15 9.62 14.99
N LEU A 242 -8.96 9.08 15.25
CA LEU A 242 -8.68 7.64 15.21
C LEU A 242 -9.50 6.87 16.26
N VAL A 243 -9.80 7.46 17.42
CA VAL A 243 -10.68 6.84 18.44
C VAL A 243 -12.05 6.46 17.86
N GLN A 244 -12.54 7.20 16.87
CA GLN A 244 -13.83 6.94 16.22
C GLN A 244 -13.78 5.84 15.14
N MET A 245 -12.63 5.20 14.92
CA MET A 245 -12.40 4.19 13.87
C MET A 245 -12.17 2.78 14.44
N PRO A 246 -13.19 2.12 15.00
CA PRO A 246 -13.01 0.85 15.70
C PRO A 246 -12.55 -0.30 14.79
N TYR A 247 -12.72 -0.20 13.48
CA TYR A 247 -12.35 -1.25 12.51
C TYR A 247 -10.98 -1.03 11.86
N LEU A 248 -10.23 -0.02 12.29
CA LEU A 248 -8.95 0.33 11.68
C LEU A 248 -7.94 -0.81 11.88
N SER A 249 -7.44 -1.32 10.75
CA SER A 249 -6.51 -2.46 10.71
C SER A 249 -5.16 -2.10 10.11
N PHE A 250 -5.08 -1.00 9.36
CA PHE A 250 -3.85 -0.48 8.79
C PHE A 250 -3.84 1.04 8.92
N LEU A 251 -2.78 1.57 9.53
CA LEU A 251 -2.48 2.98 9.64
C LEU A 251 -1.09 3.25 9.07
N ASP A 252 -0.99 4.25 8.21
CA ASP A 252 0.26 4.77 7.67
C ASP A 252 0.28 6.29 7.85
N VAL A 253 1.30 6.82 8.50
CA VAL A 253 1.42 8.26 8.78
C VAL A 253 2.78 8.75 8.39
N ILE A 254 2.80 9.73 7.50
CA ILE A 254 4.02 10.28 6.91
C ILE A 254 4.07 11.77 7.22
N ALA A 255 5.13 12.17 7.91
CA ALA A 255 5.40 13.54 8.29
C ALA A 255 5.60 14.44 7.06
N SER A 256 5.37 15.75 7.18
CA SER A 256 5.62 16.70 6.08
C SER A 256 7.10 16.83 5.73
N ASP A 257 7.96 16.74 6.75
CA ASP A 257 9.40 16.86 6.64
C ASP A 257 10.08 16.19 7.86
N GLU A 258 11.42 16.16 7.84
CA GLU A 258 12.25 15.49 8.85
C GLU A 258 12.26 16.16 10.23
N ASN A 259 11.81 17.42 10.33
CA ASN A 259 11.80 18.19 11.57
C ASN A 259 10.49 18.02 12.33
N GLU A 260 9.40 17.68 11.64
CA GLU A 260 8.11 17.42 12.26
C GLU A 260 8.17 16.20 13.18
N VAL A 261 7.70 16.41 14.41
CA VAL A 261 7.67 15.38 15.45
C VAL A 261 6.28 14.75 15.52
N LEU A 262 6.21 13.44 15.27
CA LEU A 262 4.99 12.66 15.34
C LEU A 262 4.79 12.12 16.75
N LEU A 263 3.60 12.38 17.31
CA LEU A 263 3.14 11.81 18.59
C LEU A 263 1.67 11.43 18.50
N LEU A 264 1.41 10.18 18.13
CA LEU A 264 0.06 9.63 18.11
C LEU A 264 -0.23 8.99 19.46
N ASN A 265 -1.14 9.59 20.23
CA ASN A 265 -1.53 9.13 21.55
C ASN A 265 -2.93 8.52 21.47
N VAL A 266 -3.03 7.30 20.95
CA VAL A 266 -4.30 6.61 20.73
C VAL A 266 -4.17 5.11 20.92
N CYS A 267 -5.18 4.50 21.57
CA CYS A 267 -5.30 3.05 21.65
C CYS A 267 -6.08 2.53 20.43
N GLN A 268 -5.46 1.65 19.64
CA GLN A 268 -6.06 1.07 18.42
C GLN A 268 -6.01 -0.46 18.47
N PRO A 269 -6.90 -1.11 19.24
CA PRO A 269 -6.78 -2.54 19.54
C PRO A 269 -6.93 -3.46 18.33
N ASN A 270 -7.54 -3.00 17.24
CA ASN A 270 -7.70 -3.79 16.00
C ASN A 270 -6.58 -3.56 14.97
N LEU A 271 -5.61 -2.70 15.29
CA LEU A 271 -4.54 -2.35 14.36
C LEU A 271 -3.62 -3.54 14.13
N ARG A 272 -3.43 -3.91 12.86
CA ARG A 272 -2.61 -5.05 12.43
C ARG A 272 -1.31 -4.63 11.76
N LYS A 273 -1.34 -3.48 11.10
CA LYS A 273 -0.18 -2.88 10.46
C LYS A 273 -0.07 -1.41 10.84
N LEU A 274 1.13 -0.99 11.21
CA LEU A 274 1.47 0.39 11.52
C LEU A 274 2.74 0.79 10.76
N THR A 275 2.64 1.84 9.98
CA THR A 275 3.79 2.51 9.38
C THR A 275 3.84 3.93 9.92
N LEU A 276 4.98 4.33 10.49
CA LEU A 276 5.26 5.71 10.85
C LEU A 276 6.52 6.16 10.13
N ARG A 277 6.45 7.28 9.42
CA ARG A 277 7.57 7.87 8.70
C ARG A 277 7.76 9.32 9.11
N GLY A 278 8.89 9.61 9.72
CA GLY A 278 9.22 10.90 10.30
C GLY A 278 9.66 10.75 11.76
N ARG A 279 10.17 11.84 12.32
CA ARG A 279 10.75 11.85 13.66
C ARG A 279 9.69 11.53 14.70
N LEU A 280 9.98 10.58 15.60
CA LEU A 280 9.08 10.26 16.71
C LEU A 280 9.42 11.12 17.93
N ALA A 281 8.40 11.48 18.71
CA ALA A 281 8.62 12.13 20.00
C ALA A 281 9.43 11.23 20.95
N GLU A 282 10.22 11.85 21.81
CA GLU A 282 10.95 11.15 22.87
C GLU A 282 9.95 10.43 23.80
N GLY A 283 10.27 9.20 24.19
CA GLY A 283 9.35 8.36 24.98
C GLY A 283 8.12 7.84 24.23
N ALA A 284 7.91 8.16 22.94
CA ALA A 284 6.69 7.77 22.22
C ALA A 284 6.46 6.25 22.18
N LEU A 285 7.53 5.45 22.10
CA LEU A 285 7.42 3.98 22.11
C LEU A 285 7.04 3.40 23.48
N ASP A 286 7.31 4.12 24.57
CA ASP A 286 7.03 3.69 25.94
C ASP A 286 5.70 4.24 26.47
N GLU A 287 5.43 5.50 26.20
CA GLU A 287 4.30 6.23 26.76
C GLU A 287 3.03 6.11 25.91
N SER A 288 3.14 5.95 24.59
CA SER A 288 1.97 5.90 23.73
C SER A 288 1.20 4.57 23.90
N PRO A 289 -0.13 4.61 24.13
CA PRO A 289 -0.99 3.44 24.13
C PRO A 289 -0.92 2.61 22.84
N LEU A 290 -0.44 3.20 21.73
CA LEU A 290 -0.30 2.53 20.44
C LEU A 290 0.72 1.39 20.48
N PHE A 291 1.77 1.53 21.30
CA PHE A 291 2.85 0.54 21.46
C PHE A 291 2.72 -0.28 22.75
N GLN A 292 1.75 0.04 23.61
CA GLN A 292 1.48 -0.70 24.84
C GLN A 292 0.57 -1.92 24.60
N ALA A 293 0.53 -2.85 25.56
CA ALA A 293 -0.16 -4.13 25.43
C ALA A 293 -1.66 -4.02 25.03
N ALA A 294 -2.37 -2.98 25.46
CA ALA A 294 -3.79 -2.81 25.11
C ALA A 294 -4.01 -2.42 23.63
N GLY A 295 -3.10 -1.64 23.04
CA GLY A 295 -3.20 -1.18 21.65
C GLY A 295 -2.40 -2.04 20.66
N GLY A 296 -1.23 -2.54 21.07
CA GLY A 296 -0.27 -3.22 20.20
C GLY A 296 -0.42 -4.74 20.10
N GLN A 297 -1.31 -5.36 20.87
CA GLN A 297 -1.45 -6.82 20.90
C GLN A 297 -1.80 -7.44 19.54
N ASN A 298 -2.53 -6.73 18.68
CA ASN A 298 -2.88 -7.23 17.35
C ASN A 298 -1.93 -6.75 16.26
N LEU A 299 -0.81 -6.10 16.61
CA LEU A 299 0.14 -5.58 15.64
C LEU A 299 1.07 -6.70 15.15
N TYR A 300 1.01 -6.97 13.84
CA TYR A 300 1.80 -8.03 13.20
C TYR A 300 2.91 -7.47 12.30
N ASP A 301 2.76 -6.22 11.85
CA ASP A 301 3.67 -5.55 10.92
C ASP A 301 3.89 -4.10 11.39
N LEU A 302 5.12 -3.81 11.81
CA LEU A 302 5.54 -2.48 12.26
C LEU A 302 6.68 -2.01 11.38
N SER A 303 6.53 -0.80 10.84
CA SER A 303 7.58 -0.14 10.08
C SER A 303 7.81 1.26 10.61
N LEU A 304 9.05 1.52 11.05
CA LEU A 304 9.51 2.81 11.54
C LEU A 304 10.54 3.35 10.57
N PHE A 305 10.18 4.44 9.91
CA PHE A 305 11.02 5.13 8.93
C PHE A 305 11.42 6.49 9.50
N TRP A 306 12.68 6.86 9.39
CA TRP A 306 13.15 8.22 9.73
C TRP A 306 12.81 8.66 11.16
N SER A 307 12.73 7.72 12.10
CA SER A 307 12.22 7.97 13.45
C SER A 307 13.17 8.71 14.38
N GLN A 308 14.48 8.76 14.04
CA GLN A 308 15.53 9.45 14.81
C GLN A 308 15.57 9.08 16.30
N LEU A 309 15.32 7.82 16.62
CA LEU A 309 15.32 7.31 17.99
C LEU A 309 16.74 7.34 18.57
N ARG A 310 16.88 7.84 19.80
CA ARG A 310 18.18 7.97 20.48
C ARG A 310 18.52 6.76 21.34
N GLU A 311 17.51 6.18 21.98
CA GLU A 311 17.63 4.98 22.81
C GLU A 311 17.30 3.72 22.01
N ASP A 312 17.83 2.57 22.44
CA ASP A 312 17.52 1.27 21.82
C ASP A 312 16.00 1.06 21.84
N PRO A 313 15.33 0.93 20.68
CA PRO A 313 13.88 0.78 20.63
C PRO A 313 13.41 -0.65 20.96
N LEU A 314 14.29 -1.63 20.95
CA LEU A 314 13.93 -3.05 21.09
C LEU A 314 13.29 -3.40 22.44
N PRO A 315 13.71 -2.85 23.61
CA PRO A 315 13.01 -3.07 24.87
C PRO A 315 11.52 -2.73 24.81
N SER A 316 11.17 -1.56 24.26
CA SER A 316 9.79 -1.09 24.15
C SER A 316 9.02 -1.90 23.10
N LEU A 317 9.64 -2.19 21.95
CA LEU A 317 9.03 -2.97 20.87
C LEU A 317 8.89 -4.46 21.19
N SER A 318 9.73 -5.02 22.07
CA SER A 318 9.68 -6.44 22.47
C SER A 318 8.36 -6.82 23.16
N ARG A 319 7.67 -5.83 23.74
CA ARG A 319 6.33 -5.96 24.34
C ARG A 319 5.27 -6.39 23.30
N LEU A 320 5.54 -6.15 22.01
CA LEU A 320 4.67 -6.50 20.88
C LEU A 320 4.91 -7.95 20.44
N SER A 321 4.51 -8.91 21.28
CA SER A 321 4.83 -10.34 21.09
C SER A 321 4.22 -11.00 19.84
N ASN A 322 3.23 -10.37 19.20
CA ASN A 322 2.61 -10.85 17.96
C ASN A 322 3.27 -10.34 16.67
N LEU A 323 4.34 -9.54 16.79
CA LEU A 323 5.01 -8.98 15.64
C LEU A 323 5.63 -10.08 14.77
N THR A 324 5.29 -10.06 13.47
CA THR A 324 5.81 -11.00 12.45
C THR A 324 6.77 -10.33 11.48
N ARG A 325 6.68 -9.01 11.35
CA ARG A 325 7.55 -8.17 10.53
C ARG A 325 7.92 -6.91 11.29
N LEU A 326 9.22 -6.63 11.36
CA LEU A 326 9.77 -5.39 11.89
C LEU A 326 10.69 -4.76 10.84
N ASP A 327 10.45 -3.49 10.55
CA ASP A 327 11.20 -2.70 9.58
C ASP A 327 11.70 -1.41 10.23
N LEU A 328 13.01 -1.27 10.36
CA LEU A 328 13.68 -0.11 10.93
C LEU A 328 14.58 0.49 9.86
N THR A 329 14.12 1.59 9.25
CA THR A 329 14.85 2.29 8.18
C THR A 329 15.15 3.72 8.62
N ARG A 330 16.43 4.08 8.77
CA ARG A 330 16.81 5.39 9.38
C ARG A 330 16.10 5.66 10.71
N ALA A 331 15.80 4.60 11.45
CA ALA A 331 14.92 4.67 12.62
C ALA A 331 15.67 5.01 13.91
N TYR A 332 16.93 4.57 14.03
CA TYR A 332 17.73 4.62 15.24
C TYR A 332 19.09 5.28 14.95
N ASN A 333 19.49 6.21 15.83
CA ASN A 333 20.70 7.01 15.72
C ASN A 333 21.82 6.58 16.69
N GLY A 334 21.55 5.61 17.57
CA GLY A 334 22.57 5.10 18.48
C GLY A 334 23.42 3.99 17.87
N GLU A 335 24.30 3.42 18.68
CA GLU A 335 25.41 2.58 18.21
C GLU A 335 25.15 1.08 18.36
N GLN A 336 24.23 0.69 19.24
CA GLN A 336 24.04 -0.70 19.63
C GLN A 336 22.55 -1.08 19.68
N LEU A 337 22.23 -2.24 19.13
CA LEU A 337 20.94 -2.90 19.30
C LEU A 337 21.14 -4.26 19.97
N ALA A 338 20.35 -4.55 21.01
CA ALA A 338 20.41 -5.81 21.73
C ALA A 338 19.09 -6.59 21.64
N PHE A 339 19.14 -7.78 21.04
CA PHE A 339 18.04 -8.73 21.03
C PHE A 339 18.21 -9.72 22.19
N LEU A 340 17.44 -9.54 23.26
CA LEU A 340 17.52 -10.38 24.47
C LEU A 340 16.75 -11.70 24.33
N THR A 341 17.10 -12.69 25.15
CA THR A 341 16.45 -14.00 25.18
C THR A 341 14.93 -13.88 25.35
N GLY A 342 14.18 -14.57 24.49
CA GLY A 342 12.72 -14.60 24.51
C GLY A 342 12.04 -13.42 23.81
N TRP A 343 12.78 -12.43 23.32
CA TRP A 343 12.20 -11.31 22.58
C TRP A 343 11.77 -11.71 21.17
N PHE A 344 10.67 -11.12 20.71
CA PHE A 344 10.12 -11.28 19.36
C PHE A 344 9.89 -12.75 18.93
N PRO A 345 9.14 -13.56 19.72
CA PRO A 345 9.04 -15.01 19.50
C PRO A 345 8.37 -15.40 18.17
N LYS A 346 7.55 -14.52 17.58
CA LYS A 346 6.81 -14.74 16.32
C LYS A 346 7.38 -13.97 15.12
N LEU A 347 8.48 -13.25 15.31
CA LEU A 347 9.07 -12.42 14.26
C LEU A 347 9.66 -13.32 13.18
N LYS A 348 9.19 -13.15 11.95
CA LYS A 348 9.62 -13.92 10.77
C LYS A 348 10.55 -13.10 9.89
N VAL A 349 10.36 -11.79 9.86
CA VAL A 349 11.09 -10.91 8.96
C VAL A 349 11.60 -9.69 9.71
N LEU A 350 12.92 -9.48 9.68
CA LEU A 350 13.58 -8.31 10.23
C LEU A 350 14.36 -7.57 9.14
N TYR A 351 14.13 -6.26 9.09
CA TYR A 351 14.75 -5.34 8.16
C TYR A 351 15.42 -4.20 8.93
N LEU A 352 16.74 -4.06 8.78
CA LEU A 352 17.52 -2.95 9.31
C LEU A 352 18.20 -2.22 8.14
N TYR A 353 17.76 -0.98 7.85
CA TYR A 353 18.21 -0.19 6.70
C TYR A 353 18.76 1.17 7.15
N ASP A 354 19.82 1.64 6.49
CA ASP A 354 20.30 3.02 6.55
C ASP A 354 20.48 3.55 7.98
N MET A 355 21.13 2.78 8.86
CA MET A 355 21.47 3.22 10.23
C MET A 355 22.99 3.35 10.33
N PRO A 356 23.56 4.50 9.92
CA PRO A 356 25.00 4.62 9.72
C PRO A 356 25.81 4.54 11.02
N ASN A 357 25.22 4.89 12.16
CA ASN A 357 25.89 4.86 13.47
C ASN A 357 25.87 3.48 14.13
N LEU A 358 25.00 2.57 13.66
CA LEU A 358 24.86 1.24 14.25
C LEU A 358 26.12 0.43 13.96
N SER A 359 26.94 0.24 15.00
CA SER A 359 28.20 -0.50 14.94
C SER A 359 28.08 -1.90 15.50
N ARG A 360 27.16 -2.11 16.45
CA ARG A 360 27.01 -3.36 17.19
C ARG A 360 25.59 -3.91 17.18
N LEU A 361 25.46 -5.19 16.87
CA LEU A 361 24.21 -5.94 16.95
C LEU A 361 24.45 -7.20 17.78
N ASP A 362 23.90 -7.23 18.99
CA ASP A 362 24.01 -8.37 19.90
C ASP A 362 22.72 -9.20 19.87
N ILE A 363 22.85 -10.50 19.63
CA ILE A 363 21.73 -11.43 19.59
C ILE A 363 21.97 -12.50 20.66
N GLN A 364 21.10 -12.56 21.67
CA GLN A 364 21.17 -13.60 22.69
C GLN A 364 20.51 -14.90 22.20
N GLU A 365 20.97 -16.01 22.74
CA GLU A 365 20.36 -17.32 22.49
C GLU A 365 18.87 -17.30 22.87
N GLY A 366 18.02 -17.80 21.96
CA GLY A 366 16.57 -17.81 22.12
C GLY A 366 15.84 -16.51 21.78
N ALA A 367 16.54 -15.46 21.32
CA ALA A 367 15.91 -14.29 20.71
C ALA A 367 15.42 -14.60 19.29
N MET A 368 14.30 -13.99 18.86
CA MET A 368 13.77 -14.10 17.48
C MET A 368 13.64 -15.55 16.97
N ALA A 369 13.17 -16.47 17.82
CA ALA A 369 13.19 -17.91 17.55
C ALA A 369 12.44 -18.36 16.27
N SER A 370 11.54 -17.54 15.72
CA SER A 370 10.80 -17.84 14.48
C SER A 370 11.34 -17.11 13.25
N LEU A 371 12.52 -16.51 13.32
CA LEU A 371 13.04 -15.68 12.23
C LEU A 371 13.28 -16.53 10.98
N GLU A 372 12.73 -16.08 9.86
CA GLU A 372 12.89 -16.73 8.55
C GLU A 372 13.80 -15.88 7.65
N ARG A 373 13.77 -14.55 7.81
CA ARG A 373 14.48 -13.59 6.97
C ARG A 373 15.09 -12.46 7.80
N LEU A 374 16.40 -12.27 7.64
CA LEU A 374 17.14 -11.12 8.17
C LEU A 374 17.79 -10.36 7.02
N VAL A 375 17.58 -9.06 6.94
CA VAL A 375 18.20 -8.21 5.93
C VAL A 375 18.79 -6.97 6.59
N LEU A 376 20.09 -6.80 6.39
CA LEU A 376 20.90 -5.70 6.89
C LEU A 376 21.42 -4.93 5.67
N THR A 377 21.11 -3.65 5.58
CA THR A 377 21.46 -2.83 4.40
C THR A 377 22.03 -1.49 4.81
N ASN A 378 23.15 -1.11 4.19
CA ASN A 378 23.79 0.18 4.37
C ASN A 378 24.10 0.54 5.85
N LEU A 379 24.59 -0.44 6.62
CA LEU A 379 25.02 -0.25 8.02
C LEU A 379 26.52 0.07 8.07
N SER A 380 26.88 1.34 7.81
CA SER A 380 28.26 1.73 7.51
C SER A 380 29.28 1.56 8.64
N SER A 381 28.86 1.73 9.90
CA SER A 381 29.76 1.60 11.06
C SER A 381 29.92 0.15 11.53
N MET A 382 29.21 -0.79 10.91
CA MET A 382 29.28 -2.20 11.29
C MET A 382 30.56 -2.81 10.70
N THR A 383 31.53 -3.06 11.56
CA THR A 383 32.84 -3.65 11.19
C THR A 383 32.94 -5.13 11.51
N GLU A 384 32.01 -5.67 12.31
CA GLU A 384 32.02 -7.06 12.75
C GLU A 384 30.69 -7.75 12.42
N VAL A 385 30.75 -9.07 12.18
CA VAL A 385 29.54 -9.87 12.00
C VAL A 385 28.75 -9.87 13.31
N PRO A 386 27.42 -9.64 13.29
CA PRO A 386 26.60 -9.59 14.51
C PRO A 386 26.85 -10.76 15.45
N ALA A 387 27.07 -10.45 16.73
CA ALA A 387 27.33 -11.47 17.75
C ALA A 387 26.06 -12.29 17.99
N GLY A 388 26.17 -13.62 18.00
CA GLY A 388 25.03 -14.52 18.18
C GLY A 388 24.17 -14.74 16.93
N ILE A 389 24.65 -14.33 15.75
CA ILE A 389 23.98 -14.62 14.47
C ILE A 389 23.79 -16.13 14.24
N GLU A 390 24.68 -16.95 14.79
CA GLU A 390 24.61 -18.41 14.78
C GLU A 390 23.34 -18.95 15.42
N PHE A 391 22.78 -18.26 16.42
CA PHE A 391 21.55 -18.69 17.12
C PHE A 391 20.31 -18.57 16.24
N LEU A 392 20.37 -17.78 15.16
CA LEU A 392 19.25 -17.55 14.24
C LEU A 392 19.20 -18.58 13.10
N LEU A 393 20.21 -19.44 12.97
CA LEU A 393 20.35 -20.33 11.82
C LEU A 393 19.68 -21.69 12.07
N PRO A 394 19.08 -22.31 11.03
CA PRO A 394 19.08 -21.87 9.64
C PRO A 394 17.96 -20.86 9.29
N LEU A 395 18.32 -19.79 8.56
CA LEU A 395 17.36 -18.83 7.97
C LEU A 395 17.01 -19.21 6.53
N GLN A 396 15.82 -18.83 6.06
CA GLN A 396 15.45 -18.94 4.64
C GLN A 396 16.21 -17.93 3.77
N TYR A 397 16.48 -16.74 4.32
CA TYR A 397 17.26 -15.70 3.64
C TYR A 397 18.02 -14.83 4.63
N LEU A 398 19.31 -14.67 4.40
CA LEU A 398 20.17 -13.71 5.09
C LEU A 398 20.75 -12.74 4.07
N GLY A 399 20.45 -11.45 4.20
CA GLY A 399 20.87 -10.41 3.26
C GLY A 399 21.82 -9.39 3.90
N PHE A 400 22.95 -9.13 3.25
CA PHE A 400 23.88 -8.06 3.59
C PHE A 400 24.09 -7.14 2.38
N HIS A 401 23.39 -6.02 2.31
CA HIS A 401 23.38 -5.14 1.15
C HIS A 401 24.12 -3.82 1.42
N GLU A 402 24.76 -3.26 0.39
CA GLU A 402 25.53 -2.01 0.47
C GLU A 402 26.61 -2.03 1.58
N ILE A 403 27.25 -3.18 1.75
CA ILE A 403 28.35 -3.42 2.69
C ILE A 403 29.71 -3.05 2.09
N SER A 404 30.71 -2.83 2.95
CA SER A 404 32.09 -2.63 2.52
C SER A 404 32.75 -3.95 2.07
N SER A 405 33.79 -3.83 1.24
CA SER A 405 34.62 -4.95 0.79
C SER A 405 35.34 -5.65 1.95
N ASP A 406 35.76 -4.89 2.96
CA ASP A 406 36.36 -5.41 4.20
C ASP A 406 35.37 -6.26 4.98
N PHE A 407 34.13 -5.78 5.13
CA PHE A 407 33.06 -6.53 5.79
C PHE A 407 32.72 -7.81 5.04
N LEU A 408 32.68 -7.77 3.71
CA LEU A 408 32.47 -8.96 2.88
C LEU A 408 33.57 -10.01 3.10
N THR A 409 34.82 -9.59 3.29
CA THR A 409 35.94 -10.49 3.60
C THR A 409 35.76 -11.17 4.95
N LEU A 410 35.24 -10.44 5.95
CA LEU A 410 34.92 -11.00 7.28
C LEU A 410 33.74 -11.99 7.20
N LEU A 411 32.67 -11.64 6.49
CA LEU A 411 31.53 -12.53 6.27
C LEU A 411 31.96 -13.87 5.65
N ARG A 412 32.84 -13.83 4.63
CA ARG A 412 33.36 -15.06 3.98
C ARG A 412 34.16 -15.96 4.91
N ARG A 413 34.78 -15.39 5.96
CA ARG A 413 35.55 -16.13 6.96
C ARG A 413 34.68 -16.66 8.10
N CYS A 414 33.49 -16.11 8.30
CA CYS A 414 32.57 -16.49 9.36
C CYS A 414 32.08 -17.94 9.17
N SER A 415 32.41 -18.82 10.11
CA SER A 415 31.97 -20.22 10.08
C SER A 415 30.48 -20.37 10.39
N ALA A 416 29.92 -19.46 11.20
CA ALA A 416 28.53 -19.50 11.64
C ALA A 416 27.54 -19.53 10.47
N ILE A 417 27.76 -18.71 9.44
CA ILE A 417 26.82 -18.54 8.31
C ILE A 417 27.01 -19.55 7.16
N LYS A 418 27.94 -20.51 7.29
CA LYS A 418 28.19 -21.53 6.26
C LYS A 418 26.97 -22.44 6.09
N GLY A 419 26.48 -22.56 4.85
CA GLY A 419 25.33 -23.42 4.51
C GLY A 419 23.97 -22.71 4.48
N THR A 420 23.92 -21.42 4.84
CA THR A 420 22.70 -20.59 4.71
C THR A 420 22.68 -19.88 3.36
N ARG A 421 21.50 -19.64 2.80
CA ARG A 421 21.35 -18.82 1.58
C ARG A 421 21.61 -17.35 1.93
N VAL A 422 22.85 -16.90 1.68
CA VAL A 422 23.28 -15.52 1.91
C VAL A 422 23.27 -14.73 0.60
N GLY A 423 22.53 -13.63 0.56
CA GLY A 423 22.61 -12.61 -0.49
C GLY A 423 23.49 -11.44 -0.03
N TYR A 424 24.32 -10.90 -0.92
CA TYR A 424 25.07 -9.69 -0.61
C TYR A 424 25.23 -8.75 -1.81
N SER A 425 25.37 -7.46 -1.54
CA SER A 425 25.77 -6.43 -2.51
C SER A 425 26.77 -5.47 -1.88
N LEU A 426 27.73 -5.01 -2.68
CA LEU A 426 28.69 -3.98 -2.26
C LEU A 426 28.07 -2.59 -2.43
N ARG A 427 28.64 -1.61 -1.73
CA ARG A 427 28.26 -0.19 -1.85
C ARG A 427 28.79 0.48 -3.13
N ASP A 428 29.65 -0.22 -3.87
CA ASP A 428 30.32 0.27 -5.08
C ASP A 428 29.48 0.14 -6.35
#